data_AF-A0A1H7JVK6-F1
#
_entry.id   AF-A0A1H7JVK6-F1
#
_cell.length_a   1.000
_cell.length_b   1.000
_cell.length_c   1.000
_cell.angle_alpha   90.00
_cell.angle_beta   90.00
_cell.angle_gamma   90.00
#
_symmetry.space_group_name_H-M   'P 1'
#
loop_
_entity.id
_entity.type
_entity.pdbx_description
1 polymer ?
#
loop_
_entity_poly.entity_id
_entity_poly.type
_entity_poly.pdbx_seq_one_letter_code
_entity_poly.pdbx_strand_id
1 'polypeptide(L)'
;MNLEIITERIKSNADLSFGDIFSKSIELFKKVWLQGFILLLLTFVVILPFYIILYIPMIAVGITDPEAIRNNELPPMVAMAMGILAPVVAIGVSTFALALNAAFLKICRQKDIGEETSDDYFYFFKEGRLGKVFILALYTLVLSILGLLACGVGLIYVIVPLSLIPAFLAFSNELSPLEMVKASFALGNKNWLVIFGLVLVTGIVAELGFLLCCVGVLFTAMLSKVPTYYMYKDGIGFNEIE
;
A
#
# COMPACT_ATOMS: atom_id res chain seq x y z
N MET A 1 -16.28 -8.32 -11.03
CA MET A 1 -16.95 -7.26 -11.81
C MET A 1 -16.03 -6.83 -12.95
N ASN A 2 -16.57 -6.47 -14.12
CA ASN A 2 -15.77 -5.85 -15.18
C ASN A 2 -15.60 -4.34 -14.92
N LEU A 3 -14.72 -3.68 -15.71
CA LEU A 3 -14.40 -2.26 -15.51
C LEU A 3 -15.60 -1.33 -15.76
N GLU A 4 -16.48 -1.69 -16.70
CA GLU A 4 -17.66 -0.88 -17.06
C GLU A 4 -18.61 -0.76 -15.88
N ILE A 5 -18.97 -1.90 -15.25
CA ILE A 5 -19.86 -1.94 -14.08
C ILE A 5 -19.23 -1.17 -12.91
N ILE A 6 -17.93 -1.34 -12.66
CA ILE A 6 -17.23 -0.59 -11.60
C ILE A 6 -17.30 0.91 -11.86
N THR A 7 -17.02 1.34 -13.09
CA THR A 7 -17.04 2.76 -13.46
C THR A 7 -18.44 3.34 -13.36
N GLU A 8 -19.46 2.57 -13.72
CA GLU A 8 -20.87 2.96 -13.56
C GLU A 8 -21.24 3.12 -12.09
N ARG A 9 -20.90 2.15 -11.22
CA ARG A 9 -21.13 2.26 -9.77
C ARG A 9 -20.41 3.45 -9.15
N ILE A 10 -19.16 3.70 -9.54
CA ILE A 10 -18.42 4.89 -9.09
C ILE A 10 -19.21 6.16 -9.45
N LYS A 11 -19.81 6.25 -10.64
CA LYS A 11 -20.57 7.43 -11.05
C LYS A 11 -21.93 7.55 -10.36
N SER A 12 -22.64 6.44 -10.15
CA SER A 12 -24.00 6.43 -9.63
C SER A 12 -24.09 6.48 -8.11
N ASN A 13 -23.11 5.93 -7.39
CA ASN A 13 -23.06 5.99 -5.94
C ASN A 13 -22.89 7.43 -5.44
N ALA A 14 -23.27 7.69 -4.19
CA ALA A 14 -23.02 8.99 -3.57
C ALA A 14 -21.50 9.29 -3.46
N ASP A 15 -21.16 10.56 -3.26
CA ASP A 15 -19.79 10.93 -2.92
C ASP A 15 -19.42 10.38 -1.53
N LEU A 16 -18.14 10.08 -1.35
CA LEU A 16 -17.63 9.54 -0.08
C LEU A 16 -17.79 10.58 1.04
N SER A 17 -18.28 10.14 2.20
CA SER A 17 -18.38 10.97 3.40
C SER A 17 -17.15 10.80 4.28
N PHE A 18 -16.36 11.86 4.44
CA PHE A 18 -15.15 11.84 5.27
C PHE A 18 -15.44 11.38 6.71
N GLY A 19 -16.40 12.03 7.38
CA GLY A 19 -16.65 11.81 8.81
C GLY A 19 -17.21 10.42 9.11
N ASP A 20 -18.04 9.89 8.21
CA ASP A 20 -18.59 8.54 8.31
C ASP A 20 -17.51 7.48 8.13
N ILE A 21 -16.73 7.58 7.04
CA ILE A 21 -15.63 6.64 6.76
C ILE A 21 -14.58 6.68 7.88
N PHE A 22 -14.22 7.87 8.37
CA PHE A 22 -13.27 8.01 9.46
C PHE A 22 -13.78 7.31 10.74
N SER A 23 -15.03 7.56 11.13
CA SER A 23 -15.62 6.96 12.35
C SER A 23 -15.69 5.44 12.24
N LYS A 24 -16.24 4.92 11.13
CA LYS A 24 -16.29 3.48 10.85
C LYS A 24 -14.89 2.83 10.86
N SER A 25 -13.89 3.53 10.31
CA SER A 25 -12.50 3.05 10.30
C SER A 25 -11.93 2.90 11.71
N ILE A 26 -12.22 3.84 12.61
CA ILE A 26 -11.80 3.75 14.02
C ILE A 26 -12.49 2.57 14.72
N GLU A 27 -13.78 2.34 14.46
CA GLU A 27 -14.52 1.21 15.02
C GLU A 27 -14.00 -0.14 14.53
N LEU A 28 -13.78 -0.27 13.21
CA LEU A 28 -13.23 -1.48 12.62
C LEU A 28 -11.81 -1.73 13.10
N PHE A 29 -10.99 -0.69 13.23
CA PHE A 29 -9.64 -0.81 13.73
C PHE A 29 -9.56 -1.43 15.13
N LYS A 30 -10.51 -1.11 16.03
CA LYS A 30 -10.61 -1.77 17.34
C LYS A 30 -10.82 -3.29 17.23
N LYS A 31 -11.34 -3.79 16.12
CA LYS A 31 -11.51 -5.23 15.85
C LYS A 31 -10.29 -5.84 15.17
N VAL A 32 -9.57 -5.08 14.33
CA VAL A 32 -8.47 -5.59 13.49
C VAL A 32 -7.06 -5.17 13.94
N TRP A 33 -6.91 -4.48 15.08
CA TRP A 33 -5.61 -3.94 15.53
C TRP A 33 -4.54 -5.03 15.66
N LEU A 34 -4.91 -6.22 16.15
CA LEU A 34 -3.97 -7.34 16.30
C LEU A 34 -3.52 -7.87 14.94
N GLN A 35 -4.45 -8.01 14.00
CA GLN A 35 -4.13 -8.42 12.63
C GLN A 35 -3.28 -7.38 11.92
N GLY A 36 -3.52 -6.09 12.17
CA GLY A 36 -2.67 -5.00 11.71
C GLY A 36 -1.26 -5.11 12.28
N PHE A 37 -1.11 -5.32 13.58
CA PHE A 37 0.19 -5.53 14.22
C PHE A 37 0.95 -6.73 13.60
N ILE A 38 0.28 -7.86 13.42
CA ILE A 38 0.87 -9.05 12.78
C ILE A 38 1.31 -8.73 11.34
N LEU A 39 0.47 -8.06 10.55
CA LEU A 39 0.80 -7.68 9.18
C LEU A 39 2.03 -6.75 9.11
N LEU A 40 2.16 -5.82 10.06
CA LEU A 40 3.30 -4.92 10.14
C LEU A 40 4.59 -5.70 10.42
N LEU A 41 4.57 -6.65 11.36
CA LEU A 41 5.71 -7.54 11.62
C LEU A 41 6.08 -8.38 10.39
N LEU A 42 5.08 -8.94 9.71
CA LEU A 42 5.31 -9.68 8.46
C LEU A 42 5.94 -8.77 7.40
N THR A 43 5.48 -7.52 7.28
CA THR A 43 6.04 -6.54 6.37
C THR A 43 7.51 -6.27 6.68
N PHE A 44 7.90 -6.11 7.95
CA PHE A 44 9.31 -5.94 8.32
C PHE A 44 10.16 -7.16 7.97
N VAL A 45 9.69 -8.37 8.30
CA VAL A 45 10.41 -9.62 8.00
C VAL A 45 10.63 -9.78 6.50
N VAL A 46 9.61 -9.47 5.70
CA VAL A 46 9.66 -9.60 4.24
C VAL A 46 10.55 -8.54 3.59
N ILE A 47 10.58 -7.32 4.13
CA ILE A 47 11.37 -6.22 3.59
C ILE A 47 12.86 -6.33 3.96
N LEU A 48 13.18 -6.93 5.11
CA LEU A 48 14.56 -7.09 5.61
C LEU A 48 15.56 -7.69 4.60
N PRO A 49 15.30 -8.81 3.90
CA PRO A 49 16.22 -9.34 2.90
C PRO A 49 16.50 -8.37 1.75
N PHE A 50 15.51 -7.57 1.33
CA PHE A 50 15.69 -6.58 0.28
C PHE A 50 16.62 -5.44 0.72
N TYR A 51 16.51 -4.99 1.98
CA TYR A 51 17.46 -4.03 2.54
C TYR A 51 18.87 -4.59 2.59
N ILE A 52 19.05 -5.85 3.02
CA ILE A 52 20.38 -6.49 3.01
C ILE A 52 20.98 -6.47 1.60
N ILE A 53 20.20 -6.85 0.59
CA ILE A 53 20.63 -6.85 -0.82
C ILE A 53 21.04 -5.45 -1.28
N LEU A 54 20.25 -4.42 -0.95
CA LEU A 54 20.52 -3.04 -1.32
C LEU A 54 21.86 -2.54 -0.76
N TYR A 55 22.24 -3.00 0.44
CA TYR A 55 23.46 -2.57 1.13
C TYR A 55 24.71 -3.40 0.78
N ILE A 56 24.58 -4.49 -0.01
CA ILE A 56 25.74 -5.31 -0.42
C ILE A 56 26.89 -4.48 -1.02
N PRO A 57 26.66 -3.54 -1.96
CA PRO A 57 27.76 -2.71 -2.50
C PRO A 57 28.49 -1.91 -1.43
N MET A 58 27.78 -1.38 -0.45
CA MET A 58 28.38 -0.62 0.67
C MET A 58 29.19 -1.52 1.60
N ILE A 59 28.68 -2.72 1.89
CA ILE A 59 29.40 -3.71 2.70
C ILE A 59 30.69 -4.13 1.99
N ALA A 60 30.65 -4.35 0.67
CA ALA A 60 31.83 -4.69 -0.11
C ALA A 60 32.91 -3.60 -0.02
N VAL A 61 32.55 -2.32 -0.18
CA VAL A 61 33.49 -1.21 -0.03
C VAL A 61 34.07 -1.13 1.37
N GLY A 62 33.25 -1.31 2.40
CA GLY A 62 33.74 -1.30 3.78
C GLY A 62 34.79 -2.38 4.07
N ILE A 63 34.85 -3.44 3.26
CA ILE A 63 35.85 -4.50 3.35
C ILE A 63 37.06 -4.20 2.46
N THR A 64 36.84 -3.75 1.22
CA THR A 64 37.90 -3.57 0.21
C THR A 64 38.63 -2.24 0.32
N ASP A 65 37.94 -1.18 0.74
CA ASP A 65 38.46 0.18 0.89
C ASP A 65 37.75 0.91 2.06
N PRO A 66 38.14 0.62 3.31
CA PRO A 66 37.55 1.24 4.49
C PRO A 66 37.73 2.76 4.55
N GLU A 67 38.78 3.29 3.91
CA GLU A 67 39.09 4.72 3.90
C GLU A 67 38.08 5.52 3.07
N ALA A 68 37.57 4.94 1.98
CA ALA A 68 36.48 5.53 1.20
C ALA A 68 35.23 5.79 2.06
N ILE A 69 34.85 4.83 2.93
CA ILE A 69 33.73 5.02 3.87
C ILE A 69 34.08 6.08 4.92
N ARG A 70 35.30 6.07 5.47
CA ARG A 70 35.73 7.00 6.53
C ARG A 70 35.78 8.45 6.06
N ASN A 71 36.19 8.66 4.82
CA ASN A 71 36.27 9.98 4.20
C ASN A 71 34.95 10.40 3.52
N ASN A 72 33.90 9.58 3.64
CA ASN A 72 32.59 9.78 3.00
C ASN A 72 32.69 9.96 1.48
N GLU A 73 33.67 9.30 0.86
CA GLU A 73 33.89 9.27 -0.58
C GLU A 73 33.15 8.06 -1.14
N LEU A 74 31.98 8.28 -1.73
CA LEU A 74 31.21 7.23 -2.39
C LEU A 74 31.84 6.93 -3.77
N PRO A 75 32.47 5.75 -3.98
CA PRO A 75 33.08 5.44 -5.25
C PRO A 75 32.03 5.45 -6.38
N PRO A 76 32.31 6.00 -7.57
CA PRO A 76 31.34 6.07 -8.66
C PRO A 76 30.73 4.70 -9.03
N MET A 77 31.53 3.62 -8.93
CA MET A 77 31.06 2.25 -9.17
C MET A 77 29.96 1.83 -8.20
N VAL A 78 30.04 2.24 -6.94
CA VAL A 78 29.09 1.91 -5.87
C VAL A 78 27.81 2.71 -6.07
N ALA A 79 27.94 4.00 -6.40
CA ALA A 79 26.80 4.84 -6.75
C ALA A 79 26.03 4.27 -7.96
N MET A 80 26.72 3.81 -9.00
CA MET A 80 26.10 3.13 -10.15
C MET A 80 25.43 1.82 -9.75
N ALA A 81 26.11 0.98 -8.96
CA ALA A 81 25.55 -0.29 -8.50
C ALA A 81 24.27 -0.08 -7.67
N MET A 82 24.29 0.87 -6.73
CA MET A 82 23.10 1.24 -5.94
C MET A 82 22.01 1.84 -6.82
N GLY A 83 22.36 2.69 -7.79
CA GLY A 83 21.39 3.27 -8.74
C GLY A 83 20.66 2.22 -9.57
N ILE A 84 21.32 1.12 -9.92
CA ILE A 84 20.73 -0.02 -10.64
C ILE A 84 19.94 -0.94 -9.70
N LEU A 85 20.46 -1.21 -8.48
CA LEU A 85 19.82 -2.11 -7.51
C LEU A 85 18.59 -1.49 -6.85
N ALA A 86 18.59 -0.19 -6.58
CA ALA A 86 17.51 0.52 -5.90
C ALA A 86 16.13 0.30 -6.55
N PRO A 87 15.94 0.46 -7.88
CA PRO A 87 14.64 0.21 -8.50
C PRO A 87 14.24 -1.28 -8.42
N VAL A 88 15.19 -2.21 -8.55
CA VAL A 88 14.91 -3.66 -8.42
C VAL A 88 14.41 -3.99 -7.02
N VAL A 89 15.09 -3.47 -5.99
CA VAL A 89 14.70 -3.60 -4.59
C VAL A 89 13.36 -2.92 -4.32
N ALA A 90 13.12 -1.72 -4.86
CA ALA A 90 11.87 -1.01 -4.69
C ALA A 90 10.68 -1.78 -5.29
N ILE A 91 10.85 -2.41 -6.46
CA ILE A 91 9.82 -3.27 -7.08
C ILE A 91 9.55 -4.48 -6.20
N GLY A 92 10.60 -5.12 -5.67
CA GLY A 92 10.47 -6.22 -4.73
C GLY A 92 9.64 -5.82 -3.50
N VAL A 93 10.11 -4.81 -2.76
CA VAL A 93 9.44 -4.30 -1.56
C VAL A 93 7.98 -3.92 -1.84
N SER A 94 7.72 -3.15 -2.91
CA SER A 94 6.37 -2.72 -3.27
C SER A 94 5.46 -3.88 -3.66
N THR A 95 5.96 -4.91 -4.34
CA THR A 95 5.17 -6.11 -4.68
C THR A 95 4.67 -6.81 -3.41
N PHE A 96 5.57 -7.07 -2.46
CA PHE A 96 5.19 -7.75 -1.23
C PHE A 96 4.31 -6.87 -0.33
N ALA A 97 4.63 -5.58 -0.20
CA ALA A 97 3.82 -4.64 0.56
C ALA A 97 2.41 -4.49 -0.01
N LEU A 98 2.26 -4.47 -1.34
CA LEU A 98 0.97 -4.42 -2.01
C LEU A 98 0.14 -5.68 -1.74
N ALA A 99 0.75 -6.87 -1.85
CA ALA A 99 0.10 -8.13 -1.54
C ALA A 99 -0.38 -8.21 -0.07
N LEU A 100 0.47 -7.82 0.88
CA LEU A 100 0.14 -7.82 2.31
C LEU A 100 -0.97 -6.80 2.62
N ASN A 101 -0.89 -5.58 2.08
CA ASN A 101 -1.95 -4.58 2.27
C ASN A 101 -3.29 -5.05 1.69
N ALA A 102 -3.30 -5.67 0.51
CA ALA A 102 -4.53 -6.22 -0.07
C ALA A 102 -5.10 -7.37 0.78
N ALA A 103 -4.25 -8.26 1.33
CA ALA A 103 -4.67 -9.30 2.25
C ALA A 103 -5.29 -8.71 3.53
N PHE A 104 -4.69 -7.66 4.09
CA PHE A 104 -5.23 -6.95 5.24
C PHE A 104 -6.60 -6.33 4.97
N LEU A 105 -6.84 -5.78 3.78
CA LEU A 105 -8.16 -5.29 3.41
C LEU A 105 -9.20 -6.42 3.34
N LYS A 106 -8.82 -7.62 2.88
CA LYS A 106 -9.72 -8.80 2.96
C LYS A 106 -10.06 -9.15 4.41
N ILE A 107 -9.09 -9.10 5.32
CA ILE A 107 -9.31 -9.31 6.76
C ILE A 107 -10.25 -8.23 7.32
N CYS A 108 -10.05 -6.96 6.94
CA CYS A 108 -10.96 -5.87 7.31
C CYS A 108 -12.40 -6.18 6.88
N ARG A 109 -12.61 -6.66 5.64
CA ARG A 109 -13.94 -7.07 5.16
C ARG A 109 -14.52 -8.18 6.05
N GLN A 110 -13.76 -9.24 6.31
CA GLN A 110 -14.21 -10.38 7.12
C GLN A 110 -14.64 -9.94 8.53
N LYS A 111 -13.84 -9.10 9.20
CA LYS A 111 -14.18 -8.61 10.55
C LYS A 111 -15.28 -7.56 10.57
N ASP A 112 -15.48 -6.82 9.48
CA ASP A 112 -16.60 -5.89 9.34
C ASP A 112 -17.94 -6.64 9.25
N ILE A 113 -18.01 -7.70 8.45
CA ILE A 113 -19.23 -8.52 8.26
C ILE A 113 -19.43 -9.61 9.32
N GLY A 114 -18.43 -9.83 10.19
CA GLY A 114 -18.51 -10.80 11.29
C GLY A 114 -18.25 -12.26 10.89
N GLU A 115 -17.51 -12.50 9.80
CA GLU A 115 -17.12 -13.84 9.40
C GLU A 115 -16.03 -14.44 10.32
N GLU A 116 -16.27 -15.65 10.81
CA GLU A 116 -15.31 -16.45 11.58
C GLU A 116 -14.46 -17.35 10.67
N THR A 117 -13.77 -16.74 9.71
CA THR A 117 -12.77 -17.42 8.88
C THR A 117 -11.35 -17.13 9.38
N SER A 118 -10.42 -18.06 9.13
CA SER A 118 -9.01 -17.88 9.47
C SER A 118 -8.38 -16.77 8.64
N ASP A 119 -7.61 -15.90 9.28
CA ASP A 119 -6.94 -14.77 8.64
C ASP A 119 -5.83 -15.27 7.67
N ASP A 120 -6.02 -15.15 6.34
CA ASP A 120 -5.02 -15.56 5.33
C ASP A 120 -4.15 -14.39 4.86
N TYR A 121 -3.12 -14.07 5.64
CA TYR A 121 -2.14 -13.02 5.32
C TYR A 121 -1.39 -13.24 4.01
N PHE A 122 -1.28 -14.49 3.55
CA PHE A 122 -0.50 -14.87 2.37
C PHE A 122 -1.38 -15.20 1.16
N TYR A 123 -2.64 -14.78 1.15
CA TYR A 123 -3.61 -15.05 0.09
C TYR A 123 -3.10 -14.70 -1.32
N PHE A 124 -2.37 -13.59 -1.47
CA PHE A 124 -1.85 -13.11 -2.75
C PHE A 124 -0.52 -13.75 -3.17
N PHE A 125 0.10 -14.56 -2.31
CA PHE A 125 1.35 -15.27 -2.58
C PHE A 125 1.14 -16.64 -3.23
N LYS A 126 -0.10 -17.13 -3.25
CA LYS A 126 -0.48 -18.46 -3.75
C LYS A 126 -1.00 -18.38 -5.20
N GLU A 127 -1.02 -19.53 -5.87
CA GLU A 127 -1.79 -19.77 -7.11
C GLU A 127 -1.51 -18.79 -8.27
N GLY A 128 -0.25 -18.38 -8.45
CA GLY A 128 0.15 -17.51 -9.57
C GLY A 128 -0.34 -16.06 -9.49
N ARG A 129 -1.03 -15.67 -8.40
CA ARG A 129 -1.56 -14.30 -8.21
C ARG A 129 -0.46 -13.25 -8.08
N LEU A 130 0.74 -13.65 -7.67
CA LEU A 130 1.90 -12.75 -7.55
C LEU A 130 2.30 -12.06 -8.85
N GLY A 131 2.13 -12.72 -10.00
CA GLY A 131 2.45 -12.09 -11.29
C GLY A 131 1.61 -10.82 -11.51
N LYS A 132 0.35 -10.86 -11.08
CA LYS A 132 -0.56 -9.71 -11.13
C LYS A 132 -0.15 -8.59 -10.18
N VAL A 133 0.24 -8.95 -8.95
CA VAL A 133 0.74 -8.00 -7.95
C VAL A 133 2.01 -7.32 -8.43
N PHE A 134 2.92 -8.08 -9.03
CA PHE A 134 4.17 -7.57 -9.59
C PHE A 134 3.93 -6.53 -10.70
N ILE A 135 3.00 -6.79 -11.63
CA ILE A 135 2.64 -5.83 -12.68
C ILE A 135 2.01 -4.56 -12.07
N LEU A 136 1.16 -4.70 -11.05
CA LEU A 136 0.64 -3.52 -10.33
C LEU A 136 1.75 -2.73 -9.64
N ALA A 137 2.71 -3.40 -9.01
CA ALA A 137 3.85 -2.75 -8.38
C ALA A 137 4.67 -1.95 -9.41
N LEU A 138 4.89 -2.50 -10.61
CA LEU A 138 5.51 -1.76 -11.72
C LEU A 138 4.72 -0.51 -12.08
N TYR A 139 3.39 -0.59 -12.23
CA TYR A 139 2.56 0.59 -12.48
C TYR A 139 2.66 1.61 -11.35
N THR A 140 2.64 1.18 -10.08
CA THR A 140 2.75 2.09 -8.94
C THR A 140 4.10 2.81 -8.93
N LEU A 141 5.19 2.13 -9.28
CA LEU A 141 6.52 2.73 -9.36
C LEU A 141 6.59 3.75 -10.49
N VAL A 142 6.13 3.39 -11.69
CA VAL A 142 6.12 4.28 -12.85
C VAL A 142 5.28 5.54 -12.56
N LEU A 143 4.08 5.38 -11.99
CA LEU A 143 3.23 6.52 -11.60
C LEU A 143 3.90 7.40 -10.54
N SER A 144 4.61 6.81 -9.58
CA SER A 144 5.36 7.56 -8.57
C SER A 144 6.51 8.35 -9.20
N ILE A 145 7.27 7.76 -10.12
CA ILE A 145 8.34 8.45 -10.85
C ILE A 145 7.77 9.60 -11.69
N LEU A 146 6.68 9.35 -12.43
CA LEU A 146 6.00 10.39 -13.22
C LEU A 146 5.50 11.54 -12.34
N GLY A 147 4.92 11.21 -11.17
CA GLY A 147 4.49 12.21 -10.19
C GLY A 147 5.65 13.04 -9.65
N LEU A 148 6.81 12.42 -9.41
CA LEU A 148 8.01 13.11 -8.93
C LEU A 148 8.56 14.07 -10.01
N LEU A 149 8.63 13.61 -11.26
CA LEU A 149 9.08 14.41 -12.41
C LEU A 149 8.16 15.60 -12.69
N ALA A 150 6.89 15.52 -12.31
CA ALA A 150 5.92 16.62 -12.36
C ALA A 150 6.07 17.58 -11.15
N CYS A 151 7.31 18.00 -10.86
CA CYS A 151 7.70 18.96 -9.81
C CYS A 151 7.19 18.61 -8.40
N GLY A 152 7.01 17.32 -8.09
CA GLY A 152 6.48 16.84 -6.80
C GLY A 152 4.99 17.09 -6.57
N VAL A 153 4.38 18.11 -7.19
CA VAL A 153 2.93 18.34 -7.15
C VAL A 153 2.18 17.15 -7.75
N GLY A 154 2.75 16.52 -8.79
CA GLY A 154 2.23 15.29 -9.35
C GLY A 154 2.13 14.15 -8.32
N LEU A 155 3.09 14.02 -7.40
CA LEU A 155 3.05 13.03 -6.31
C LEU A 155 1.85 13.24 -5.39
N ILE A 156 1.56 14.49 -5.03
CA ILE A 156 0.40 14.83 -4.20
C ILE A 156 -0.89 14.38 -4.89
N TYR A 157 -0.99 14.58 -6.20
CA TYR A 157 -2.15 14.13 -6.96
C TYR A 157 -2.25 12.60 -7.03
N VAL A 158 -1.16 11.90 -7.37
CA VAL A 158 -1.20 10.44 -7.57
C VAL A 158 -1.27 9.63 -6.26
N ILE A 159 -0.97 10.21 -5.10
CA ILE A 159 -1.08 9.50 -3.82
C ILE A 159 -2.50 8.96 -3.58
N VAL A 160 -3.53 9.70 -4.03
CA VAL A 160 -4.94 9.33 -3.89
C VAL A 160 -5.25 8.06 -4.67
N PRO A 161 -5.12 8.00 -6.01
CA PRO A 161 -5.38 6.77 -6.75
C PRO A 161 -4.43 5.63 -6.38
N LEU A 162 -3.18 5.91 -6.01
CA LEU A 162 -2.24 4.87 -5.55
C LEU A 162 -2.70 4.22 -4.23
N SER A 163 -3.25 5.00 -3.30
CA SER A 163 -3.75 4.49 -2.00
C SER A 163 -4.89 3.48 -2.14
N LEU A 164 -5.63 3.53 -3.25
CA LEU A 164 -6.78 2.67 -3.54
C LEU A 164 -6.40 1.35 -4.23
N ILE A 165 -5.22 1.26 -4.84
CA ILE A 165 -4.78 0.06 -5.59
C ILE A 165 -4.87 -1.23 -4.75
N PRO A 166 -4.47 -1.26 -3.46
CA PRO A 166 -4.64 -2.45 -2.64
C PRO A 166 -6.09 -2.92 -2.53
N ALA A 167 -7.08 -2.02 -2.51
CA ALA A 167 -8.50 -2.40 -2.46
C ALA A 167 -8.97 -3.02 -3.78
N PHE A 168 -8.57 -2.46 -4.93
CA PHE A 168 -8.89 -3.06 -6.22
C PHE A 168 -8.21 -4.43 -6.38
N LEU A 169 -6.98 -4.59 -5.89
CA LEU A 169 -6.35 -5.90 -5.84
C LEU A 169 -7.11 -6.86 -4.88
N ALA A 170 -7.57 -6.37 -3.73
CA ALA A 170 -8.30 -7.17 -2.75
C ALA A 170 -9.65 -7.69 -3.28
N PHE A 171 -10.42 -6.82 -3.93
CA PHE A 171 -11.86 -6.99 -4.16
C PHE A 171 -12.30 -6.95 -5.62
N SER A 172 -11.37 -6.71 -6.56
CA SER A 172 -11.61 -6.69 -8.00
C SER A 172 -10.61 -7.61 -8.72
N ASN A 173 -10.38 -8.81 -8.20
CA ASN A 173 -9.39 -9.78 -8.70
C ASN A 173 -9.58 -10.23 -10.16
N GLU A 174 -10.67 -9.83 -10.79
CA GLU A 174 -11.09 -10.20 -12.14
C GLU A 174 -10.58 -9.20 -13.18
N LEU A 175 -10.36 -7.94 -12.77
CA LEU A 175 -9.80 -6.88 -13.61
C LEU A 175 -8.34 -7.15 -13.95
N SER A 176 -7.89 -6.81 -15.15
CA SER A 176 -6.46 -6.72 -15.44
C SER A 176 -5.77 -5.65 -14.58
N PRO A 177 -4.45 -5.73 -14.35
CA PRO A 177 -3.70 -4.72 -13.60
C PRO A 177 -3.93 -3.28 -14.10
N LEU A 178 -4.01 -3.07 -15.42
CA LEU A 178 -4.25 -1.75 -15.99
C LEU A 178 -5.67 -1.24 -15.70
N GLU A 179 -6.67 -2.13 -15.74
CA GLU A 179 -8.05 -1.78 -15.40
C GLU A 179 -8.20 -1.42 -13.92
N MET A 180 -7.48 -2.11 -13.02
CA MET A 180 -7.43 -1.75 -11.59
C MET A 180 -6.87 -0.33 -11.39
N VAL A 181 -5.79 0.02 -12.10
CA VAL A 181 -5.23 1.38 -12.07
C VAL A 181 -6.26 2.39 -12.60
N LYS A 182 -6.89 2.12 -13.75
CA LYS A 182 -7.93 3.02 -14.29
C LYS A 182 -9.10 3.21 -13.31
N ALA A 183 -9.55 2.14 -12.68
CA ALA A 183 -10.62 2.19 -11.69
C ALA A 183 -10.20 2.98 -10.43
N SER A 184 -8.94 2.86 -10.00
CA SER A 184 -8.41 3.63 -8.88
C SER A 184 -8.34 5.13 -9.18
N PHE A 185 -7.97 5.52 -10.41
CA PHE A 185 -8.08 6.90 -10.88
C PHE A 185 -9.52 7.39 -10.99
N ALA A 186 -10.45 6.56 -11.45
CA ALA A 186 -11.87 6.94 -11.55
C ALA A 186 -12.46 7.27 -10.16
N LEU A 187 -12.29 6.37 -9.19
CA LEU A 187 -12.77 6.58 -7.82
C LEU A 187 -12.01 7.73 -7.12
N GLY A 188 -10.70 7.76 -7.30
CA GLY A 188 -9.81 8.79 -6.76
C GLY A 188 -10.14 10.19 -7.26
N ASN A 189 -10.42 10.35 -8.56
CA ASN A 189 -10.76 11.65 -9.13
C ASN A 189 -12.12 12.15 -8.69
N LYS A 190 -13.10 11.26 -8.58
CA LYS A 190 -14.44 11.63 -8.10
C LYS A 190 -14.39 12.17 -6.67
N ASN A 191 -13.61 11.54 -5.78
CA ASN A 191 -13.61 11.81 -4.35
C ASN A 191 -12.27 12.35 -3.83
N TRP A 192 -11.53 13.08 -4.67
CA TRP A 192 -10.11 13.34 -4.44
C TRP A 192 -9.82 13.96 -3.08
N LEU A 193 -10.51 15.04 -2.72
CA LEU A 193 -10.28 15.76 -1.46
C LEU A 193 -10.64 14.90 -0.23
N VAL A 194 -11.70 14.09 -0.33
CA VAL A 194 -12.14 13.23 0.76
C VAL A 194 -11.12 12.11 1.00
N ILE A 195 -10.67 11.45 -0.07
CA ILE A 195 -9.70 10.37 0.03
C ILE A 195 -8.34 10.91 0.49
N PHE A 196 -7.90 12.03 -0.08
CA PHE A 196 -6.67 12.70 0.35
C PHE A 196 -6.72 13.05 1.84
N GLY A 197 -7.80 13.68 2.29
CA GLY A 197 -8.00 14.00 3.71
C GLY A 197 -7.97 12.77 4.60
N LEU A 198 -8.65 11.68 4.20
CA LEU A 198 -8.67 10.45 4.98
C LEU A 198 -7.28 9.83 5.09
N VAL A 199 -6.54 9.73 3.97
CA VAL A 199 -5.16 9.21 3.95
C VAL A 199 -4.25 10.06 4.84
N LEU A 200 -4.35 11.39 4.75
CA LEU A 200 -3.55 12.32 5.54
C LEU A 200 -3.87 12.22 7.04
N VAL A 201 -5.14 12.34 7.41
CA VAL A 201 -5.57 12.38 8.83
C VAL A 201 -5.31 11.03 9.49
N THR A 202 -5.69 9.92 8.85
CA THR A 202 -5.43 8.59 9.45
C THR A 202 -3.96 8.22 9.44
N GLY A 203 -3.16 8.73 8.49
CA GLY A 203 -1.70 8.67 8.54
C GLY A 203 -1.14 9.35 9.79
N ILE A 204 -1.54 10.61 10.06
CA ILE A 204 -1.10 11.34 11.26
C ILE A 204 -1.54 10.62 12.54
N VAL A 205 -2.79 10.15 12.61
CA VAL A 205 -3.29 9.42 13.79
C VAL A 205 -2.54 8.11 13.99
N ALA A 206 -2.18 7.41 12.91
CA ALA A 206 -1.40 6.19 12.96
C ALA A 206 0.01 6.42 13.55
N GLU A 207 0.59 7.61 13.38
CA GLU A 207 1.89 7.98 13.95
C GLU A 207 1.82 8.44 15.42
N LEU A 208 0.63 8.67 15.98
CA LEU A 208 0.49 9.07 17.40
C LEU A 208 1.02 8.01 18.37
N GLY A 209 1.17 6.76 17.92
CA GLY A 209 1.89 5.72 18.65
C GLY A 209 3.33 6.10 19.01
N PHE A 210 3.94 7.09 18.34
CA PHE A 210 5.25 7.62 18.70
C PHE A 210 5.26 8.25 20.10
N LEU A 211 4.14 8.88 20.50
CA LEU A 211 3.95 9.45 21.83
C LEU A 211 3.91 8.36 22.93
N LEU A 212 3.63 7.11 22.56
CA LEU A 212 3.64 5.95 23.44
C LEU A 212 4.98 5.18 23.33
N CYS A 213 6.09 5.88 23.58
CA CYS A 213 7.44 5.31 23.67
C CYS A 213 7.94 4.65 22.37
N CYS A 214 7.58 5.18 21.19
CA CYS A 214 7.92 4.67 19.85
C CYS A 214 7.35 3.27 19.51
N VAL A 215 7.19 2.38 20.50
CA VAL A 215 6.63 1.03 20.33
C VAL A 215 5.13 1.10 19.99
N GLY A 216 4.43 2.14 20.45
CA GLY A 216 3.02 2.35 20.12
C GLY A 216 2.74 2.39 18.61
N VAL A 217 3.70 2.85 17.79
CA VAL A 217 3.57 2.88 16.32
C VAL A 217 3.30 1.49 15.76
N LEU A 218 3.87 0.44 16.37
CA LEU A 218 3.65 -0.92 15.91
C LEU A 218 2.18 -1.33 15.99
N PHE A 219 1.46 -0.80 16.98
CA PHE A 219 0.05 -1.09 17.20
C PHE A 219 -0.88 -0.14 16.46
N THR A 220 -0.42 1.04 16.05
CA THR A 220 -1.26 2.08 15.42
C THR A 220 -1.03 2.27 13.91
N ALA A 221 0.13 1.89 13.37
CA ALA A 221 0.53 2.15 11.97
C ALA A 221 -0.51 1.68 10.94
N MET A 222 -1.11 0.50 11.18
CA MET A 222 -2.06 -0.11 10.25
C MET A 222 -3.45 0.56 10.23
N LEU A 223 -3.73 1.47 11.17
CA LEU A 223 -4.94 2.30 11.11
C LEU A 223 -5.02 3.08 9.79
N SER A 224 -3.88 3.54 9.27
CA SER A 224 -3.78 4.28 8.00
C SER A 224 -4.29 3.51 6.78
N LYS A 225 -4.45 2.17 6.88
CA LYS A 225 -4.92 1.31 5.78
C LYS A 225 -6.40 0.98 5.87
N VAL A 226 -7.01 1.13 7.05
CA VAL A 226 -8.42 0.75 7.28
C VAL A 226 -9.40 1.60 6.44
N PRO A 227 -9.25 2.93 6.31
CA PRO A 227 -10.17 3.73 5.50
C PRO A 227 -10.30 3.26 4.05
N THR A 228 -9.23 2.73 3.47
CA THR A 228 -9.21 2.21 2.09
C THR A 228 -10.26 1.11 1.88
N TYR A 229 -10.57 0.31 2.90
CA TYR A 229 -11.66 -0.66 2.86
C TYR A 229 -13.02 0.02 2.66
N TYR A 230 -13.35 1.01 3.49
CA TYR A 230 -14.61 1.74 3.41
C TYR A 230 -14.69 2.65 2.17
N MET A 231 -13.58 3.22 1.70
CA MET A 231 -13.55 3.95 0.42
C MET A 231 -14.01 3.06 -0.75
N TYR A 232 -13.59 1.80 -0.77
CA TYR A 232 -14.04 0.83 -1.77
C TYR A 232 -15.49 0.39 -1.53
N LYS A 233 -15.83 0.02 -0.28
CA LYS A 233 -17.18 -0.43 0.11
C LYS A 233 -18.25 0.61 -0.19
N ASP A 234 -18.03 1.85 0.20
CA ASP A 234 -19.03 2.92 0.07
C ASP A 234 -18.98 3.55 -1.34
N GLY A 235 -17.82 3.55 -1.99
CA GLY A 235 -17.65 4.10 -3.35
C GLY A 235 -18.11 3.16 -4.46
N ILE A 236 -18.04 1.84 -4.27
CA ILE A 236 -18.33 0.83 -5.30
C ILE A 236 -19.27 -0.26 -4.76
N GLY A 237 -18.98 -0.77 -3.57
CA GLY A 237 -19.64 -1.94 -3.00
C GLY A 237 -19.05 -3.26 -3.48
N PHE A 238 -19.50 -4.34 -2.86
CA PHE A 238 -19.12 -5.71 -3.24
C PHE A 238 -20.17 -6.30 -4.19
N ASN A 239 -19.85 -7.42 -4.83
CA ASN A 239 -20.88 -8.26 -5.42
C ASN A 239 -21.57 -9.03 -4.30
N GLU A 240 -22.87 -9.28 -4.43
CA GLU A 240 -23.64 -10.14 -3.50
C GLU A 240 -23.19 -11.62 -3.55
N ILE A 241 -22.25 -11.95 -4.44
CA ILE A 241 -21.71 -13.30 -4.67
C ILE A 241 -20.19 -13.25 -4.49
N GLU A 242 -19.72 -13.08 -3.25
CA GLU A 242 -18.37 -13.44 -2.81
C GLU A 242 -18.40 -13.81 -1.32
#